data_AF-A0A4P5TRH7-F1
#
_entry.id   AF-A0A4P5TRH7-F1
#
_cell.length_a   1.000
_cell.length_b   1.000
_cell.length_c   1.000
_cell.angle_alpha   90.00
_cell.angle_beta   90.00
_cell.angle_gamma   90.00
#
_symmetry.space_group_name_H-M   'P 1'
#
loop_
_entity.id
_entity.type
_entity.pdbx_description
1 polymer ?
#
loop_
_entity_poly.entity_id
_entity_poly.type
_entity_poly.pdbx_seq_one_letter_code
_entity_poly.pdbx_strand_id
1 'polypeptide(L)'
;MEISAYARAKNPSFIIIPQNGPELYTSNGLSSGDVVPDFFDSINGVGREDLNYGYDNDNKGTKSDDNKYMLDFCTLAANHGKKVLVTDYCSDHSFIDNCFSINSAHGFISFPSADRELRAIPTYPSNPENENAADIENLDSAKNFLYLINTDNFTSRQDFIQQVSATNYDVIIMDAFFNDELFSASEINQLKLKANGGFRLVIAYMSIGEAEDYRWYWQKNWKRGNPDFIEKQNPQWKGNYKVRYWMTDWKNIIYGTSDSYTQKLLDSGFDGAYLDIVDAFEYFEGN
;
A
#
# COMPACT_ATOMS: atom_id res chain seq x y z
N MET A 1 11.08 -3.81 -8.77
CA MET A 1 12.26 -4.71 -8.89
C MET A 1 13.47 -4.26 -8.07
N GLU A 2 14.09 -3.10 -8.34
CA GLU A 2 15.33 -2.68 -7.64
C GLU A 2 15.17 -2.54 -6.11
N ILE A 3 14.05 -1.96 -5.65
CA ILE A 3 13.69 -1.86 -4.21
C ILE A 3 13.67 -3.25 -3.56
N SER A 4 13.02 -4.22 -4.22
CA SER A 4 12.92 -5.60 -3.78
C SER A 4 14.30 -6.25 -3.65
N ALA A 5 15.15 -6.10 -4.67
CA ALA A 5 16.51 -6.63 -4.65
C ALA A 5 17.34 -6.02 -3.50
N TYR A 6 17.27 -4.70 -3.31
CA TYR A 6 17.97 -4.01 -2.22
C TYR A 6 17.52 -4.47 -0.83
N ALA A 7 16.20 -4.59 -0.63
CA ALA A 7 15.61 -4.98 0.64
C ALA A 7 15.89 -6.46 0.95
N ARG A 8 15.66 -7.35 -0.02
CA ARG A 8 15.84 -8.80 0.14
C ARG A 8 17.30 -9.24 0.26
N ALA A 9 18.25 -8.42 -0.18
CA ALA A 9 19.67 -8.62 0.14
C ALA A 9 19.98 -8.48 1.65
N LYS A 10 19.12 -7.80 2.42
CA LYS A 10 19.27 -7.57 3.87
C LYS A 10 18.27 -8.38 4.70
N ASN A 11 17.02 -8.45 4.24
CA ASN A 11 15.96 -9.26 4.81
C ASN A 11 15.28 -10.06 3.69
N PRO A 12 15.66 -11.33 3.46
CA PRO A 12 15.12 -12.15 2.37
C PRO A 12 13.59 -12.29 2.34
N SER A 13 12.93 -12.09 3.49
CA SER A 13 11.48 -12.17 3.62
C SER A 13 10.76 -10.83 3.42
N PHE A 14 11.48 -9.74 3.12
CA PHE A 14 10.87 -8.41 2.98
C PHE A 14 9.82 -8.37 1.87
N ILE A 15 8.62 -7.97 2.26
CA ILE A 15 7.40 -8.01 1.44
C ILE A 15 7.33 -6.77 0.56
N ILE A 16 6.98 -6.94 -0.71
CA ILE A 16 6.76 -5.83 -1.65
C ILE A 16 5.36 -5.98 -2.27
N ILE A 17 4.56 -4.93 -2.15
CA ILE A 17 3.19 -4.85 -2.67
C ILE A 17 3.02 -3.53 -3.44
N PRO A 18 3.13 -3.51 -4.78
CA PRO A 18 2.75 -2.34 -5.56
C PRO A 18 1.23 -2.13 -5.54
N GLN A 19 0.82 -0.87 -5.47
CA GLN A 19 -0.55 -0.43 -5.58
C GLN A 19 -0.82 0.15 -6.97
N ASN A 20 -1.94 -0.25 -7.58
CA ASN A 20 -2.36 0.18 -8.92
C ASN A 20 -1.26 -0.08 -9.98
N GLY A 21 -1.26 0.67 -11.09
CA GLY A 21 -0.36 0.48 -12.24
C GLY A 21 -0.26 -0.95 -12.78
N PRO A 22 -1.39 -1.69 -12.96
CA PRO A 22 -1.36 -3.10 -13.32
C PRO A 22 -0.80 -3.40 -14.72
N GLU A 23 -0.67 -2.39 -15.58
CA GLU A 23 -0.10 -2.46 -16.92
C GLU A 23 1.34 -3.00 -16.86
N LEU A 24 2.08 -2.72 -15.78
CA LEU A 24 3.43 -3.22 -15.54
C LEU A 24 3.50 -4.74 -15.36
N TYR A 25 2.37 -5.42 -15.16
CA TYR A 25 2.33 -6.87 -14.96
C TYR A 25 2.67 -7.61 -16.25
N THR A 26 2.47 -6.98 -17.40
CA THR A 26 2.59 -7.61 -18.72
C THR A 26 3.48 -6.81 -19.65
N SER A 27 4.07 -7.50 -20.63
CA SER A 27 4.99 -6.89 -21.60
C SER A 27 4.34 -5.87 -22.55
N ASN A 28 3.01 -5.88 -22.66
CA ASN A 28 2.25 -5.05 -23.59
C ASN A 28 1.19 -4.17 -22.89
N GLY A 29 1.15 -4.15 -21.55
CA GLY A 29 0.18 -3.37 -20.78
C GLY A 29 -1.26 -3.88 -20.85
N LEU A 30 -1.50 -5.10 -21.31
CA LEU A 30 -2.85 -5.69 -21.42
C LEU A 30 -2.98 -6.90 -20.50
N SER A 31 -4.13 -7.06 -19.84
CA SER A 31 -4.40 -8.20 -18.94
C SER A 31 -4.36 -9.59 -19.62
N SER A 32 -4.38 -9.61 -20.95
CA SER A 32 -4.24 -10.80 -21.80
C SER A 32 -2.82 -11.02 -22.33
N GLY A 33 -1.87 -10.12 -22.02
CA GLY A 33 -0.49 -10.20 -22.45
C GLY A 33 0.36 -11.16 -21.62
N ASP A 34 1.56 -11.44 -22.12
CA ASP A 34 2.55 -12.25 -21.39
C ASP A 34 3.03 -11.49 -20.16
N VAL A 35 3.00 -12.16 -19.00
CA VAL A 35 3.50 -11.61 -17.74
C VAL A 35 4.98 -11.30 -17.81
N VAL A 36 5.43 -10.29 -17.07
CA VAL A 36 6.86 -9.96 -16.89
C VAL A 36 7.39 -10.77 -15.68
N PRO A 37 8.16 -11.86 -15.88
CA PRO A 37 8.51 -12.76 -14.77
C PRO A 37 9.33 -12.05 -13.68
N ASP A 38 10.30 -11.24 -14.07
CA ASP A 38 11.15 -10.48 -13.13
C ASP A 38 10.32 -9.53 -12.25
N PHE A 39 9.22 -8.98 -12.78
CA PHE A 39 8.31 -8.16 -12.00
C PHE A 39 7.59 -9.01 -10.94
N PHE A 40 6.99 -10.13 -11.36
CA PHE A 40 6.29 -11.05 -10.47
C PHE A 40 7.22 -11.62 -9.39
N ASP A 41 8.43 -12.02 -9.72
CA ASP A 41 9.41 -12.51 -8.75
C ASP A 41 9.79 -11.44 -7.72
N SER A 42 9.74 -10.17 -8.11
CA SER A 42 10.08 -9.05 -7.23
C SER A 42 8.97 -8.65 -6.23
N ILE A 43 7.76 -9.19 -6.35
CA ILE A 43 6.59 -8.82 -5.52
C ILE A 43 5.96 -10.02 -4.82
N ASN A 44 5.22 -9.76 -3.74
CA ASN A 44 4.51 -10.77 -2.94
C ASN A 44 2.99 -10.69 -3.13
N GLY A 45 2.49 -9.49 -3.40
CA GLY A 45 1.08 -9.22 -3.65
C GLY A 45 0.91 -7.97 -4.48
N VAL A 46 -0.34 -7.59 -4.74
CA VAL A 46 -0.73 -6.36 -5.42
C VAL A 46 -1.85 -5.70 -4.64
N GLY A 47 -1.81 -4.37 -4.58
CA GLY A 47 -2.86 -3.53 -4.05
C GLY A 47 -3.72 -2.97 -5.18
N ARG A 48 -5.05 -2.98 -5.00
CA ARG A 48 -5.99 -2.34 -5.92
C ARG A 48 -6.99 -1.53 -5.12
N GLU A 49 -7.03 -0.22 -5.37
CA GLU A 49 -8.13 0.60 -4.85
C GLU A 49 -9.37 0.47 -5.72
N ASP A 50 -10.52 0.89 -5.19
CA ASP A 50 -11.74 1.24 -5.90
C ASP A 50 -12.24 0.25 -6.97
N LEU A 51 -11.94 -1.04 -6.78
CA LEU A 51 -12.31 -2.12 -7.70
C LEU A 51 -13.82 -2.19 -7.87
N ASN A 52 -14.55 -2.28 -6.76
CA ASN A 52 -16.00 -2.48 -6.72
C ASN A 52 -16.74 -1.17 -6.40
N TYR A 53 -16.19 -0.34 -5.52
CA TYR A 53 -16.79 0.92 -5.10
C TYR A 53 -15.75 2.01 -4.87
N GLY A 54 -16.06 3.24 -5.30
CA GLY A 54 -15.22 4.40 -5.00
C GLY A 54 -14.45 4.96 -6.18
N TYR A 55 -14.55 4.43 -7.41
CA TYR A 55 -13.66 4.88 -8.49
C TYR A 55 -13.91 6.35 -8.88
N ASP A 56 -15.14 6.68 -9.29
CA ASP A 56 -15.49 8.07 -9.60
C ASP A 56 -15.85 8.88 -8.35
N ASN A 57 -16.53 8.24 -7.38
CA ASN A 57 -17.07 8.86 -6.18
C ASN A 57 -17.19 7.81 -5.06
N ASP A 58 -16.97 8.21 -3.82
CA ASP A 58 -17.15 7.36 -2.64
C ASP A 58 -18.58 6.83 -2.54
N ASN A 59 -18.70 5.63 -1.98
CA ASN A 59 -19.97 4.93 -1.77
C ASN A 59 -20.81 4.77 -3.05
N LYS A 60 -20.14 4.67 -4.21
CA LYS A 60 -20.75 4.44 -5.50
C LYS A 60 -20.04 3.30 -6.21
N GLY A 61 -20.83 2.42 -6.82
CA GLY A 61 -20.30 1.29 -7.60
C GLY A 61 -19.42 1.78 -8.75
N THR A 62 -18.28 1.13 -8.91
CA THR A 62 -17.37 1.35 -10.02
C THR A 62 -18.04 0.92 -11.33
N LYS A 63 -17.85 1.70 -12.40
CA LYS A 63 -18.48 1.41 -13.69
C LYS A 63 -18.01 0.06 -14.21
N SER A 64 -18.87 -0.61 -15.00
CA SER A 64 -18.60 -1.98 -15.47
C SER A 64 -17.29 -2.13 -16.23
N ASP A 65 -16.94 -1.15 -17.07
CA ASP A 65 -15.76 -1.23 -17.93
C ASP A 65 -14.48 -1.05 -17.11
N ASP A 66 -14.48 -0.08 -16.19
CA ASP A 66 -13.38 0.17 -15.25
C ASP A 66 -13.20 -1.03 -14.30
N ASN A 67 -14.30 -1.53 -13.72
CA ASN A 67 -14.27 -2.72 -12.84
C ASN A 67 -13.73 -3.93 -13.59
N LYS A 68 -14.23 -4.21 -14.80
CA LYS A 68 -13.78 -5.33 -15.61
C LYS A 68 -12.27 -5.23 -15.91
N TYR A 69 -11.81 -4.05 -16.30
CA TYR A 69 -10.40 -3.79 -16.58
C TYR A 69 -9.52 -4.17 -15.38
N MET A 70 -9.84 -3.63 -14.21
CA MET A 70 -9.08 -3.87 -12.98
C MET A 70 -9.18 -5.33 -12.52
N LEU A 71 -10.38 -5.93 -12.59
CA LEU A 71 -10.63 -7.31 -12.20
C LEU A 71 -9.82 -8.30 -13.04
N ASP A 72 -9.70 -8.06 -14.36
CA ASP A 72 -8.92 -8.93 -15.25
C ASP A 72 -7.44 -8.96 -14.81
N PHE A 73 -6.86 -7.81 -14.43
CA PHE A 73 -5.49 -7.74 -13.91
C PHE A 73 -5.32 -8.31 -12.49
N CYS A 74 -6.27 -8.05 -11.59
CA CYS A 74 -6.27 -8.68 -10.26
C CYS A 74 -6.31 -10.21 -10.38
N THR A 75 -7.15 -10.73 -11.28
CA THR A 75 -7.26 -12.16 -11.56
C THR A 75 -5.96 -12.71 -12.18
N LEU A 76 -5.33 -11.97 -13.10
CA LEU A 76 -4.01 -12.32 -13.65
C LEU A 76 -2.96 -12.45 -12.53
N ALA A 77 -2.92 -11.50 -11.60
CA ALA A 77 -1.99 -11.52 -10.48
C ALA A 77 -2.22 -12.71 -9.55
N ALA A 78 -3.48 -12.97 -9.18
CA ALA A 78 -3.87 -14.11 -8.35
C ALA A 78 -3.50 -15.45 -8.98
N ASN A 79 -3.74 -15.61 -10.29
CA ASN A 79 -3.39 -16.82 -11.04
C ASN A 79 -1.87 -17.09 -11.10
N HIS A 80 -1.06 -16.06 -10.87
CA HIS A 80 0.41 -16.15 -10.75
C HIS A 80 0.88 -16.12 -9.29
N GLY A 81 0.02 -16.52 -8.36
CA GLY A 81 0.36 -16.76 -6.97
C GLY A 81 0.61 -15.48 -6.17
N LYS A 82 0.07 -14.34 -6.59
CA LYS A 82 0.17 -13.08 -5.84
C LYS A 82 -1.10 -12.84 -5.04
N LYS A 83 -0.93 -12.42 -3.78
CA LYS A 83 -2.07 -11.96 -2.99
C LYS A 83 -2.61 -10.65 -3.55
N VAL A 84 -3.93 -10.55 -3.65
CA VAL A 84 -4.63 -9.35 -4.10
C VAL A 84 -5.31 -8.71 -2.90
N LEU A 85 -4.92 -7.48 -2.59
CA LEU A 85 -5.46 -6.67 -1.50
C LEU A 85 -6.32 -5.59 -2.15
N VAL A 86 -7.62 -5.63 -1.91
CA VAL A 86 -8.59 -4.71 -2.51
C VAL A 86 -9.08 -3.73 -1.45
N THR A 87 -8.91 -2.43 -1.71
CA THR A 87 -9.44 -1.35 -0.89
C THR A 87 -10.59 -0.66 -1.61
N ASP A 88 -11.82 -0.82 -1.14
CA ASP A 88 -13.00 -0.17 -1.73
C ASP A 88 -13.46 1.00 -0.85
N TYR A 89 -13.91 2.10 -1.45
CA TYR A 89 -14.39 3.26 -0.69
C TYR A 89 -15.91 3.29 -0.63
N CYS A 90 -16.48 2.71 0.43
CA CYS A 90 -17.91 2.60 0.66
C CYS A 90 -18.25 2.65 2.16
N SER A 91 -19.42 3.21 2.48
CA SER A 91 -19.90 3.42 3.84
C SER A 91 -21.22 2.72 4.15
N ASP A 92 -22.03 2.41 3.15
CA ASP A 92 -23.26 1.63 3.35
C ASP A 92 -22.91 0.18 3.69
N HIS A 93 -23.48 -0.36 4.78
CA HIS A 93 -23.21 -1.75 5.21
C HIS A 93 -23.50 -2.77 4.10
N SER A 94 -24.55 -2.55 3.28
CA SER A 94 -24.86 -3.43 2.15
C SER A 94 -23.78 -3.42 1.07
N PHE A 95 -23.07 -2.31 0.88
CA PHE A 95 -21.93 -2.24 -0.05
C PHE A 95 -20.68 -2.86 0.58
N ILE A 96 -20.44 -2.61 1.87
CA ILE A 96 -19.37 -3.27 2.63
C ILE A 96 -19.49 -4.80 2.56
N ASP A 97 -20.66 -5.36 2.87
CA ASP A 97 -20.93 -6.80 2.79
C ASP A 97 -20.77 -7.34 1.36
N ASN A 98 -21.14 -6.51 0.37
CA ASN A 98 -20.99 -6.87 -1.03
C ASN A 98 -19.52 -6.94 -1.46
N CYS A 99 -18.67 -5.99 -1.03
CA CYS A 99 -17.23 -6.02 -1.26
C CYS A 99 -16.62 -7.31 -0.72
N PHE A 100 -16.95 -7.69 0.53
CA PHE A 100 -16.47 -8.94 1.11
C PHE A 100 -16.89 -10.16 0.28
N SER A 101 -18.16 -10.23 -0.13
CA SER A 101 -18.68 -11.32 -0.95
C SER A 101 -18.00 -11.44 -2.31
N ILE A 102 -17.89 -10.34 -3.06
CA ILE A 102 -17.26 -10.32 -4.39
C ILE A 102 -15.79 -10.70 -4.28
N ASN A 103 -15.03 -10.03 -3.42
CA ASN A 103 -13.60 -10.24 -3.31
C ASN A 103 -13.29 -11.67 -2.81
N SER A 104 -14.06 -12.20 -1.85
CA SER A 104 -13.92 -13.58 -1.38
C SER A 104 -14.18 -14.61 -2.49
N ALA A 105 -15.17 -14.37 -3.37
CA ALA A 105 -15.44 -15.24 -4.50
C ALA A 105 -14.28 -15.32 -5.51
N HIS A 106 -13.43 -14.28 -5.57
CA HIS A 106 -12.21 -14.25 -6.36
C HIS A 106 -10.96 -14.69 -5.59
N GLY A 107 -11.07 -15.00 -4.30
CA GLY A 107 -9.94 -15.33 -3.43
C GLY A 107 -9.08 -14.11 -3.05
N PHE A 108 -9.61 -12.89 -3.21
CA PHE A 108 -8.96 -11.65 -2.82
C PHE A 108 -9.25 -11.33 -1.35
N ILE A 109 -8.42 -10.48 -0.75
CA ILE A 109 -8.63 -9.94 0.59
C ILE A 109 -9.23 -8.54 0.43
N SER A 110 -10.27 -8.23 1.19
CA SER A 110 -11.04 -6.99 1.08
C SER A 110 -10.82 -6.09 2.29
N PHE A 111 -10.68 -4.79 2.04
CA PHE A 111 -10.71 -3.73 3.04
C PHE A 111 -11.63 -2.59 2.56
N PRO A 112 -12.93 -2.65 2.86
CA PRO A 112 -13.83 -1.53 2.59
C PRO A 112 -13.61 -0.41 3.63
N SER A 113 -13.44 0.83 3.17
CA SER A 113 -13.26 2.02 4.00
C SER A 113 -14.35 3.05 3.73
N ALA A 114 -14.92 3.59 4.82
CA ALA A 114 -15.84 4.73 4.76
C ALA A 114 -15.11 6.10 4.70
N ASP A 115 -13.78 6.11 4.83
CA ASP A 115 -12.94 7.30 4.81
C ASP A 115 -11.81 7.14 3.79
N ARG A 116 -11.89 7.88 2.68
CA ARG A 116 -10.87 7.87 1.63
C ARG A 116 -9.50 8.32 2.13
N GLU A 117 -9.47 9.18 3.15
CA GLU A 117 -8.23 9.64 3.76
C GLU A 117 -7.59 8.56 4.64
N LEU A 118 -8.26 7.41 4.85
CA LEU A 118 -7.74 6.27 5.62
C LEU A 118 -7.28 6.68 7.02
N ARG A 119 -8.12 7.44 7.75
CA ARG A 119 -7.84 7.96 9.10
C ARG A 119 -8.49 7.16 10.23
N ALA A 120 -9.22 6.09 9.92
CA ALA A 120 -10.04 5.40 10.91
C ALA A 120 -9.97 3.88 10.75
N ILE A 121 -9.94 3.20 11.89
CA ILE A 121 -10.18 1.77 11.96
C ILE A 121 -11.68 1.53 11.74
N PRO A 122 -12.10 0.69 10.78
CA PRO A 122 -13.50 0.41 10.55
C PRO A 122 -14.20 -0.15 11.80
N THR A 123 -15.43 0.31 12.04
CA THR A 123 -16.28 -0.15 13.14
C THR A 123 -17.31 -1.19 12.70
N TYR A 124 -17.47 -1.38 11.39
CA TYR A 124 -18.29 -2.40 10.77
C TYR A 124 -17.49 -3.18 9.71
N PRO A 125 -17.57 -4.52 9.70
CA PRO A 125 -18.12 -5.36 10.78
C PRO A 125 -17.39 -5.13 12.11
N SER A 126 -18.00 -5.55 13.22
CA SER A 126 -17.43 -5.29 14.56
C SER A 126 -16.06 -5.94 14.77
N ASN A 127 -15.75 -6.95 13.98
CA ASN A 127 -14.48 -7.67 13.92
C ASN A 127 -14.02 -7.72 12.45
N PRO A 128 -12.71 -7.79 12.17
CA PRO A 128 -12.21 -7.99 10.81
C PRO A 128 -12.86 -9.21 10.13
N GLU A 129 -13.21 -9.08 8.85
CA GLU A 129 -13.68 -10.22 8.06
C GLU A 129 -12.60 -11.32 8.06
N ASN A 130 -12.99 -12.59 8.14
CA ASN A 130 -12.06 -13.72 8.24
C ASN A 130 -11.03 -13.63 9.40
N GLU A 131 -11.40 -12.99 10.52
CA GLU A 131 -10.57 -12.95 11.73
C GLU A 131 -10.08 -14.35 12.12
N ASN A 132 -8.81 -14.43 12.50
CA ASN A 132 -8.20 -15.67 12.95
C ASN A 132 -7.07 -15.43 13.96
N ALA A 133 -6.75 -16.46 14.73
CA ALA A 133 -5.70 -16.46 15.74
C ALA A 133 -4.35 -17.01 15.25
N ALA A 134 -4.18 -17.23 13.94
CA ALA A 134 -2.92 -17.75 13.42
C ALA A 134 -1.83 -16.66 13.44
N ASP A 135 -0.59 -17.10 13.62
CA ASP A 135 0.58 -16.27 13.39
C ASP A 135 0.79 -16.11 11.87
N ILE A 136 0.94 -14.87 11.42
CA ILE A 136 1.06 -14.53 10.00
C ILE A 136 2.53 -14.29 9.69
N GLU A 137 3.23 -15.33 9.25
CA GLU A 137 4.67 -15.27 8.93
C GLU A 137 4.97 -14.78 7.51
N ASN A 138 3.97 -14.85 6.61
CA ASN A 138 4.08 -14.45 5.21
C ASN A 138 2.74 -13.94 4.69
N LEU A 139 2.80 -13.14 3.61
CA LEU A 139 1.60 -12.52 3.02
C LEU A 139 0.57 -13.57 2.54
N ASP A 140 1.03 -14.75 2.11
CA ASP A 140 0.14 -15.79 1.58
C ASP A 140 -0.84 -16.34 2.63
N SER A 141 -0.49 -16.23 3.90
CA SER A 141 -1.29 -16.70 5.03
C SER A 141 -2.32 -15.68 5.52
N ALA A 142 -2.22 -14.41 5.08
CA ALA A 142 -3.14 -13.36 5.48
C ALA A 142 -4.56 -13.58 4.93
N LYS A 143 -5.56 -13.22 5.75
CA LYS A 143 -6.99 -13.33 5.42
C LYS A 143 -7.76 -12.02 5.53
N ASN A 144 -7.16 -10.99 6.13
CA ASN A 144 -7.66 -9.63 6.20
C ASN A 144 -6.51 -8.63 6.34
N PHE A 145 -6.78 -7.36 6.11
CA PHE A 145 -5.81 -6.30 6.35
C PHE A 145 -6.52 -5.02 6.78
N LEU A 146 -5.78 -4.15 7.47
CA LEU A 146 -6.16 -2.78 7.78
C LEU A 146 -5.29 -1.84 6.97
N TYR A 147 -5.89 -0.91 6.25
CA TYR A 147 -5.18 0.17 5.56
C TYR A 147 -5.44 1.50 6.28
N LEU A 148 -4.41 2.02 6.94
CA LEU A 148 -4.51 3.16 7.88
C LEU A 148 -3.23 3.99 7.80
N ILE A 149 -3.17 4.90 6.82
CA ILE A 149 -1.97 5.69 6.52
C ILE A 149 -2.03 7.14 7.00
N ASN A 150 -3.19 7.61 7.44
CA ASN A 150 -3.29 8.95 8.00
C ASN A 150 -3.61 8.88 9.50
N THR A 151 -2.78 9.54 10.30
CA THR A 151 -2.83 9.47 11.75
C THR A 151 -3.58 10.63 12.41
N ASP A 152 -4.22 11.51 11.63
CA ASP A 152 -4.87 12.74 12.10
C ASP A 152 -5.92 12.54 13.21
N ASN A 153 -6.56 11.38 13.25
CA ASN A 153 -7.57 11.05 14.27
C ASN A 153 -7.00 10.49 15.57
N PHE A 154 -5.69 10.28 15.65
CA PHE A 154 -5.03 9.72 16.84
C PHE A 154 -4.36 10.83 17.63
N THR A 155 -4.60 10.83 18.94
CA THR A 155 -4.13 11.90 19.83
C THR A 155 -2.63 11.85 20.09
N SER A 156 -2.02 10.67 19.93
CA SER A 156 -0.59 10.43 20.10
C SER A 156 -0.17 9.15 19.40
N ARG A 157 1.15 8.96 19.23
CA ARG A 157 1.72 7.72 18.73
C ARG A 157 1.32 6.50 19.58
N GLN A 158 1.31 6.66 20.91
CA GLN A 158 0.93 5.57 21.81
C GLN A 158 -0.55 5.21 21.69
N ASP A 159 -1.41 6.22 21.48
CA ASP A 159 -2.84 6.03 21.21
C ASP A 159 -3.06 5.26 19.90
N PHE A 160 -2.35 5.62 18.83
CA PHE A 160 -2.33 4.85 17.57
C PHE A 160 -1.93 3.38 17.79
N ILE A 161 -0.79 3.15 18.45
CA ILE A 161 -0.30 1.79 18.71
C ILE A 161 -1.31 1.00 19.53
N GLN A 162 -1.88 1.59 20.58
CA GLN A 162 -2.86 0.93 21.44
C GLN A 162 -4.12 0.55 20.66
N GLN A 163 -4.66 1.47 19.85
CA GLN A 163 -5.88 1.21 19.08
C GLN A 163 -5.65 0.15 17.99
N VAL A 164 -4.53 0.21 17.26
CA VAL A 164 -4.20 -0.80 16.25
C VAL A 164 -3.95 -2.17 16.89
N SER A 165 -3.22 -2.23 18.01
CA SER A 165 -2.94 -3.48 18.73
C SER A 165 -4.20 -4.10 19.36
N ALA A 166 -5.26 -3.32 19.55
CA ALA A 166 -6.56 -3.79 20.03
C ALA A 166 -7.43 -4.47 18.94
N THR A 167 -6.96 -4.51 17.69
CA THR A 167 -7.63 -5.22 16.59
C THR A 167 -7.04 -6.63 16.39
N ASN A 168 -7.57 -7.42 15.45
CA ASN A 168 -7.03 -8.74 15.06
C ASN A 168 -6.75 -8.86 13.56
N TYR A 169 -6.37 -7.76 12.90
CA TYR A 169 -5.97 -7.80 11.50
C TYR A 169 -4.67 -8.59 11.27
N ASP A 170 -4.58 -9.33 10.16
CA ASP A 170 -3.41 -10.15 9.78
C ASP A 170 -2.28 -9.31 9.17
N VAL A 171 -2.63 -8.20 8.54
CA VAL A 171 -1.70 -7.23 7.94
C VAL A 171 -2.13 -5.82 8.30
N ILE A 172 -1.19 -5.00 8.75
CA ILE A 172 -1.36 -3.55 8.88
C ILE A 172 -0.57 -2.89 7.77
N ILE A 173 -1.24 -2.12 6.92
CA ILE A 173 -0.61 -1.17 6.02
C ILE A 173 -0.76 0.21 6.64
N MET A 174 0.35 0.85 6.97
CA MET A 174 0.38 2.13 7.68
C MET A 174 1.52 3.02 7.22
N ASP A 175 1.46 4.30 7.54
CA ASP A 175 2.59 5.19 7.34
C ASP A 175 3.77 4.82 8.25
N ALA A 176 5.00 5.01 7.77
CA ALA A 176 6.20 4.77 8.57
C ALA A 176 6.45 5.87 9.62
N PHE A 177 5.79 7.02 9.49
CA PHE A 177 5.99 8.21 10.30
C PHE A 177 4.70 8.59 11.01
N PHE A 178 4.83 9.02 12.27
CA PHE A 178 3.77 9.65 13.03
C PHE A 178 4.22 11.07 13.38
N ASN A 179 3.57 12.09 12.80
CA ASN A 179 3.99 13.49 12.89
C ASN A 179 5.48 13.69 12.52
N ASP A 180 5.86 13.23 11.33
CA ASP A 180 7.22 13.31 10.75
C ASP A 180 8.33 12.51 11.49
N GLU A 181 7.98 11.81 12.56
CA GLU A 181 8.90 10.97 13.31
C GLU A 181 8.68 9.49 12.96
N LEU A 182 9.77 8.84 12.52
CA LEU A 182 9.79 7.43 12.16
C LEU A 182 9.47 6.54 13.39
N PHE A 183 8.58 5.56 13.22
CA PHE A 183 8.36 4.54 14.24
C PHE A 183 9.64 3.76 14.53
N SER A 184 9.94 3.54 15.81
CA SER A 184 11.08 2.74 16.25
C SER A 184 10.82 1.24 16.14
N ALA A 185 11.88 0.43 16.14
CA ALA A 185 11.78 -1.02 16.14
C ALA A 185 10.94 -1.58 17.31
N SER A 186 10.98 -0.94 18.48
CA SER A 186 10.17 -1.35 19.63
C SER A 186 8.67 -1.08 19.43
N GLU A 187 8.32 -0.04 18.69
CA GLU A 187 6.92 0.31 18.38
C GLU A 187 6.38 -0.57 17.27
N ILE A 188 7.18 -0.82 16.23
CA ILE A 188 6.82 -1.79 15.18
C ILE A 188 6.62 -3.19 15.76
N ASN A 189 7.48 -3.64 16.67
CA ASN A 189 7.29 -4.92 17.34
C ASN A 189 6.01 -4.99 18.21
N GLN A 190 5.55 -3.88 18.78
CA GLN A 190 4.25 -3.84 19.46
C GLN A 190 3.10 -3.99 18.46
N LEU A 191 3.17 -3.28 17.32
CA LEU A 191 2.17 -3.34 16.26
C LEU A 191 2.07 -4.72 15.59
N LYS A 192 3.12 -5.54 15.65
CA LYS A 192 3.12 -6.93 15.17
C LYS A 192 2.31 -7.89 16.05
N LEU A 193 1.89 -7.50 17.24
CA LEU A 193 1.09 -8.33 18.12
C LEU A 193 -0.40 -8.04 17.95
N LYS A 194 -1.21 -9.09 17.75
CA LYS A 194 -2.67 -8.99 17.72
C LYS A 194 -3.27 -8.96 19.12
N ALA A 195 -4.49 -8.43 19.24
CA ALA A 195 -5.22 -8.43 20.51
C ALA A 195 -5.45 -9.85 21.04
N ASN A 196 -5.64 -10.81 20.15
CA ASN A 196 -5.79 -12.23 20.48
C ASN A 196 -4.45 -12.96 20.77
N GLY A 197 -3.32 -12.26 20.72
CA GLY A 197 -1.99 -12.78 21.01
C GLY A 197 -1.24 -13.39 19.82
N GLY A 198 -1.87 -13.53 18.65
CA GLY A 198 -1.17 -13.98 17.44
C GLY A 198 -0.30 -12.87 16.82
N PHE A 199 0.62 -13.25 15.94
CA PHE A 199 1.47 -12.31 15.20
C PHE A 199 0.84 -11.89 13.87
N ARG A 200 1.07 -10.63 13.48
CA ARG A 200 0.65 -10.03 12.20
C ARG A 200 1.84 -9.41 11.48
N LEU A 201 1.65 -9.10 10.19
CA LEU A 201 2.61 -8.34 9.40
C LEU A 201 2.35 -6.84 9.51
N VAL A 202 3.41 -6.03 9.59
CA VAL A 202 3.33 -4.57 9.54
C VAL A 202 4.12 -4.06 8.33
N ILE A 203 3.40 -3.46 7.38
CA ILE A 203 3.89 -3.04 6.08
C ILE A 203 3.78 -1.51 5.99
N ALA A 204 4.87 -0.85 5.57
CA ALA A 204 4.89 0.60 5.46
C ALA A 204 4.40 1.08 4.09
N TYR A 205 3.50 2.04 4.07
CA TYR A 205 3.22 2.86 2.91
C TYR A 205 4.48 3.63 2.47
N MET A 206 4.76 3.63 1.17
CA MET A 206 5.87 4.37 0.58
C MET A 206 5.52 4.82 -0.84
N SER A 207 5.31 6.12 -1.02
CA SER A 207 5.16 6.71 -2.35
C SER A 207 6.50 6.65 -3.11
N ILE A 208 6.48 6.09 -4.33
CA ILE A 208 7.70 5.95 -5.16
C ILE A 208 7.66 6.79 -6.44
N GLY A 209 6.49 7.29 -6.83
CA GLY A 209 6.31 8.13 -8.00
C GLY A 209 5.89 9.58 -7.68
N GLU A 210 5.79 9.92 -6.39
CA GLU A 210 5.68 11.30 -5.90
C GLU A 210 6.66 11.57 -4.76
N ALA A 211 7.11 12.83 -4.67
CA ALA A 211 7.79 13.39 -3.50
C ALA A 211 6.78 14.17 -2.66
N GLU A 212 6.83 13.99 -1.35
CA GLU A 212 5.93 14.58 -0.37
C GLU A 212 6.68 15.66 0.41
N ASP A 213 6.18 16.91 0.40
CA ASP A 213 6.89 18.06 0.97
C ASP A 213 6.96 18.10 2.50
N TYR A 214 6.23 17.20 3.15
CA TYR A 214 6.24 16.96 4.58
C TYR A 214 7.21 15.85 5.00
N ARG A 215 7.86 15.14 4.06
CA ARG A 215 8.83 14.09 4.41
C ARG A 215 10.19 14.64 4.76
N TRP A 216 10.93 13.88 5.56
CA TRP A 216 12.29 14.18 6.02
C TRP A 216 13.30 14.49 4.89
N TYR A 217 13.12 13.91 3.70
CA TYR A 217 14.02 14.11 2.57
C TYR A 217 13.79 15.44 1.84
N TRP A 218 12.62 16.08 2.03
CA TRP A 218 12.27 17.30 1.33
C TRP A 218 13.12 18.47 1.81
N GLN A 219 13.69 19.24 0.87
CA GLN A 219 14.43 20.45 1.20
C GLN A 219 13.61 21.68 0.84
N LYS A 220 13.58 22.68 1.72
CA LYS A 220 12.75 23.89 1.58
C LYS A 220 12.93 24.67 0.27
N ASN A 221 14.07 24.52 -0.41
CA ASN A 221 14.38 25.17 -1.68
C ASN A 221 13.98 24.33 -2.92
N TRP A 222 13.44 23.12 -2.71
CA TRP A 222 12.95 22.28 -3.79
C TRP A 222 11.73 22.91 -4.45
N LYS A 223 11.70 22.82 -5.77
CA LYS A 223 10.64 23.30 -6.64
C LYS A 223 10.70 22.52 -7.95
N ARG A 224 9.67 22.65 -8.79
CA ARG A 224 9.66 22.01 -10.11
C ARG A 224 10.95 22.28 -10.89
N GLY A 225 11.59 21.21 -11.35
CA GLY A 225 12.87 21.23 -12.07
C GLY A 225 14.09 21.55 -11.20
N ASN A 226 13.96 21.57 -9.86
CA ASN A 226 15.08 21.71 -8.94
C ASN A 226 14.77 21.03 -7.59
N PRO A 227 15.25 19.81 -7.33
CA PRO A 227 16.07 18.98 -8.21
C PRO A 227 15.35 18.58 -9.50
N ASP A 228 16.12 18.17 -10.52
CA ASP A 228 15.60 17.83 -11.86
C ASP A 228 14.50 16.76 -11.85
N PHE A 229 14.46 15.92 -10.81
CA PHE A 229 13.43 14.91 -10.68
C PHE A 229 12.09 15.45 -10.20
N ILE A 230 11.98 16.65 -9.62
CA ILE A 230 10.71 17.21 -9.12
C ILE A 230 9.88 17.79 -10.27
N GLU A 231 8.64 17.31 -10.43
CA GLU A 231 7.67 17.78 -11.41
C GLU A 231 6.52 18.57 -10.77
N LYS A 232 5.36 18.62 -11.44
CA LYS A 232 4.19 19.39 -10.97
C LYS A 232 3.63 18.80 -9.68
N GLN A 233 3.12 19.69 -8.83
CA GLN A 233 2.31 19.30 -7.68
C GLN A 233 1.04 18.58 -8.16
N ASN A 234 0.66 17.53 -7.45
CA ASN A 234 -0.59 16.84 -7.65
C ASN A 234 -1.75 17.79 -7.25
N PRO A 235 -2.70 18.10 -8.16
CA PRO A 235 -3.80 19.00 -7.85
C PRO A 235 -4.83 18.41 -6.87
N GLN A 236 -4.90 17.07 -6.76
CA GLN A 236 -5.78 16.38 -5.82
C GLN A 236 -5.11 16.22 -4.45
N TRP A 237 -3.80 16.01 -4.42
CA TRP A 237 -3.03 15.75 -3.20
C TRP A 237 -1.99 16.85 -2.97
N LYS A 238 -2.43 17.96 -2.34
CA LYS A 238 -1.54 19.07 -2.01
C LYS A 238 -0.34 18.59 -1.18
N GLY A 239 0.84 19.10 -1.51
CA GLY A 239 2.11 18.71 -0.91
C GLY A 239 2.81 17.55 -1.62
N ASN A 240 2.13 16.85 -2.53
CA ASN A 240 2.70 15.77 -3.31
C ASN A 240 3.11 16.26 -4.70
N TYR A 241 4.28 15.86 -5.18
CA TYR A 241 4.87 16.32 -6.43
C TYR A 241 5.28 15.11 -7.27
N LYS A 242 4.84 15.01 -8.52
CA LYS A 242 5.31 13.93 -9.41
C LYS A 242 6.83 13.94 -9.46
N VAL A 243 7.44 12.77 -9.56
CA VAL A 243 8.89 12.66 -9.74
C VAL A 243 9.27 11.85 -10.95
N ARG A 244 10.38 12.23 -11.59
CA ARG A 244 11.05 11.41 -12.61
C ARG A 244 11.71 10.22 -11.91
N TYR A 245 10.90 9.21 -11.60
CA TYR A 245 11.25 8.09 -10.71
C TYR A 245 12.45 7.26 -11.20
N TRP A 246 12.84 7.39 -12.47
CA TRP A 246 14.01 6.74 -13.04
C TRP A 246 15.35 7.44 -12.70
N MET A 247 15.33 8.68 -12.20
CA MET A 247 16.56 9.42 -11.90
C MET A 247 17.27 8.89 -10.65
N THR A 248 18.61 8.77 -10.74
CA THR A 248 19.45 8.22 -9.67
C THR A 248 19.27 8.96 -8.33
N ASP A 249 19.14 10.29 -8.35
CA ASP A 249 18.99 11.07 -7.11
C ASP A 249 17.69 10.74 -6.38
N TRP A 250 16.59 10.53 -7.11
CA TRP A 250 15.34 10.05 -6.52
C TRP A 250 15.46 8.60 -6.04
N LYS A 251 16.07 7.73 -6.86
CA LYS A 251 16.32 6.33 -6.48
C LYS A 251 17.11 6.23 -5.18
N ASN A 252 18.11 7.10 -4.97
CA ASN A 252 18.93 7.15 -3.75
C ASN A 252 18.14 7.57 -2.50
N ILE A 253 17.06 8.34 -2.66
CA ILE A 253 16.11 8.66 -1.58
C ILE A 253 15.26 7.42 -1.25
N ILE A 254 14.81 6.67 -2.25
CA ILE A 254 13.93 5.51 -2.04
C ILE A 254 14.69 4.28 -1.56
N TYR A 255 15.85 3.96 -2.12
CA TYR A 255 16.65 2.78 -1.77
C TYR A 255 18.16 3.00 -2.03
N GLY A 256 18.99 2.00 -1.72
CA GLY A 256 20.40 1.99 -2.17
C GLY A 256 21.40 2.69 -1.24
N THR A 257 20.93 3.55 -0.33
CA THR A 257 21.78 4.29 0.61
C THR A 257 21.40 4.00 2.07
N SER A 258 22.32 4.25 3.00
CA SER A 258 22.05 4.05 4.45
C SER A 258 20.96 4.97 5.00
N ASP A 259 20.66 6.06 4.31
CA ASP A 259 19.62 7.02 4.71
C ASP A 259 18.34 6.87 3.88
N SER A 260 18.33 5.96 2.89
CA SER A 260 17.17 5.77 2.01
C SER A 260 15.93 5.29 2.75
N TYR A 261 14.75 5.60 2.22
CA TYR A 261 13.47 5.24 2.81
C TYR A 261 13.38 3.73 3.05
N THR A 262 13.70 2.90 2.06
CA THR A 262 13.72 1.43 2.22
C THR A 262 14.67 0.99 3.34
N GLN A 263 15.82 1.66 3.52
CA GLN A 263 16.71 1.35 4.63
C GLN A 263 16.09 1.70 5.99
N LYS A 264 15.43 2.86 6.11
CA LYS A 264 14.71 3.24 7.32
C LYS A 264 13.63 2.21 7.70
N LEU A 265 12.89 1.70 6.72
CA LEU A 265 11.89 0.65 6.95
C LEU A 265 12.51 -0.64 7.50
N LEU A 266 13.63 -1.08 6.93
CA LEU A 266 14.38 -2.24 7.39
C LEU A 266 14.91 -2.05 8.81
N ASP A 267 15.48 -0.89 9.11
CA ASP A 267 16.06 -0.57 10.42
C ASP A 267 14.99 -0.47 11.52
N SER A 268 13.80 0.02 11.18
CA SER A 268 12.63 0.04 12.06
C SER A 268 11.93 -1.31 12.17
N GLY A 269 12.34 -2.32 11.40
CA GLY A 269 11.80 -3.69 11.49
C GLY A 269 10.43 -3.89 10.85
N PHE A 270 10.02 -3.05 9.89
CA PHE A 270 8.85 -3.32 9.06
C PHE A 270 9.03 -4.63 8.28
N ASP A 271 7.93 -5.36 8.07
CA ASP A 271 7.93 -6.62 7.32
C ASP A 271 7.92 -6.40 5.80
N GLY A 272 7.56 -5.20 5.34
CA GLY A 272 7.52 -4.87 3.93
C GLY A 272 7.22 -3.42 3.61
N ALA A 273 7.10 -3.15 2.32
CA ALA A 273 6.65 -1.89 1.78
C ALA A 273 5.45 -2.07 0.83
N TYR A 274 4.45 -1.21 1.01
CA TYR A 274 3.31 -1.02 0.13
C TYR A 274 3.60 0.21 -0.74
N LEU A 275 3.88 -0.03 -2.02
CA LEU A 275 4.43 0.97 -2.93
C LEU A 275 3.30 1.69 -3.64
N ASP A 276 3.15 2.98 -3.37
CA ASP A 276 2.12 3.81 -3.98
C ASP A 276 2.69 4.68 -5.10
N ILE A 277 1.79 5.18 -5.94
CA ILE A 277 2.09 6.03 -7.09
C ILE A 277 2.95 5.29 -8.12
N VAL A 278 2.72 3.97 -8.25
CA VAL A 278 3.33 3.11 -9.26
C VAL A 278 2.86 3.51 -10.67
N ASP A 279 1.63 3.97 -10.78
CA ASP A 279 0.98 4.53 -11.97
C ASP A 279 1.53 5.89 -12.42
N ALA A 280 2.57 6.43 -11.76
CA ALA A 280 3.22 7.67 -12.21
C ALA A 280 3.76 7.60 -13.65
N PHE A 281 3.93 6.40 -14.23
CA PHE A 281 4.29 6.28 -15.64
C PHE A 281 3.24 6.92 -16.56
N GLU A 282 1.94 6.87 -16.20
CA GLU A 282 0.86 7.47 -16.99
C GLU A 282 1.06 8.99 -17.16
N TYR A 283 1.59 9.66 -16.14
CA TYR A 283 1.92 11.08 -16.21
C TYR A 283 2.99 11.38 -17.26
N PHE A 284 3.95 10.48 -17.47
CA PHE A 284 5.07 10.70 -18.39
C PHE A 284 4.81 10.14 -19.80
N GLU A 285 3.91 9.17 -19.94
CA GLU A 285 3.51 8.62 -21.24
C GLU A 285 2.34 9.38 -21.87
N GLY A 286 1.48 10.00 -21.05
CA GLY A 286 0.33 10.79 -21.50
C GLY A 286 0.66 12.22 -21.95
N ASN A 287 1.94 12.59 -22.08
CA ASN A 287 2.40 13.92 -22.52
C ASN A 287 3.17 13.87 -23.85
#